data_AF-A0A8T7ECI6-F1
#
_entry.id   AF-A0A8T7ECI6-F1
#
_cell.length_a   1.000
_cell.length_b   1.000
_cell.length_c   1.000
_cell.angle_alpha   90.00
_cell.angle_beta   90.00
_cell.angle_gamma   90.00
#
_symmetry.space_group_name_H-M   'P 1'
#
loop_
_entity.id
_entity.type
_entity.pdbx_description
1 polymer ?
#
loop_
_entity_poly.entity_id
_entity_poly.type
_entity_poly.pdbx_seq_one_letter_code
_entity_poly.pdbx_strand_id
1 'polypeptide(L)'
;MGNFENRPPTYELYTAHGRQVPTKRLCKKYTRVMISPSSISEKGCTRTVNCSIALSPAHPITPMPPLDEFRIPLSFDYLATFLWALSGAVVGMHKRYDITGVLVIALVASTGGNLLRDGLFLQATPPVLTNPVYIPLILLATIVVSFFRQRITNMVFVDRLISVIDAIGIPAFAMIGMQLSLDAGVPLPGVVLVGVINGIGGGMLRDLLVGDTPIILKPGQYLMSALIVVCILFVILEELLGIPTSIAAWGIVFLYFVIRMLSIRYNWQTYPVLRDPPG
;
A
#
# COMPACT_ATOMS: atom_id res chain seq x y z
N MET A 1 -20.03 -48.67 -27.88
CA MET A 1 -21.15 -47.74 -28.16
C MET A 1 -21.91 -47.51 -26.87
N GLY A 2 -21.96 -46.27 -26.39
CA GLY A 2 -22.68 -45.86 -25.18
C GLY A 2 -22.04 -44.64 -24.53
N ASN A 3 -22.66 -43.48 -24.68
CA ASN A 3 -22.13 -42.14 -24.42
C ASN A 3 -21.89 -41.82 -22.94
N PHE A 4 -20.81 -41.09 -22.65
CA PHE A 4 -20.63 -40.33 -21.40
C PHE A 4 -21.38 -39.00 -21.51
N GLU A 5 -22.48 -38.86 -20.77
CA GLU A 5 -23.24 -37.61 -20.67
C GLU A 5 -22.89 -36.91 -19.36
N ASN A 6 -22.29 -35.74 -19.47
CA ASN A 6 -21.88 -34.86 -18.38
C ASN A 6 -23.09 -34.37 -17.57
N ARG A 7 -23.18 -34.74 -16.28
CA ARG A 7 -24.03 -34.03 -15.29
C ARG A 7 -23.14 -33.18 -14.38
N PRO A 8 -23.45 -31.89 -14.16
CA PRO A 8 -22.77 -31.09 -13.13
C PRO A 8 -23.23 -31.51 -11.72
N PRO A 9 -22.39 -31.30 -10.68
CA PRO A 9 -22.72 -31.70 -9.31
C PRO A 9 -23.76 -30.74 -8.72
N THR A 10 -24.88 -31.30 -8.25
CA THR A 10 -25.83 -30.63 -7.35
C THR A 10 -25.19 -30.45 -5.98
N TYR A 11 -24.95 -29.21 -5.56
CA TYR A 11 -24.63 -28.90 -4.17
C TYR A 11 -25.94 -28.74 -3.39
N GLU A 12 -26.18 -29.64 -2.44
CA GLU A 12 -27.25 -29.50 -1.44
C GLU A 12 -26.82 -28.45 -0.40
N LEU A 13 -27.63 -27.40 -0.24
CA LEU A 13 -27.48 -26.42 0.83
C LEU A 13 -28.08 -27.01 2.12
N TYR A 14 -27.23 -27.44 3.05
CA TYR A 14 -27.64 -27.71 4.44
C TYR A 14 -28.12 -26.41 5.10
N THR A 15 -29.42 -26.30 5.35
CA THR A 15 -29.99 -25.27 6.21
C THR A 15 -30.04 -25.77 7.65
N ALA A 16 -29.14 -25.25 8.50
CA ALA A 16 -29.27 -25.33 9.94
C ALA A 16 -30.40 -24.38 10.40
N HIS A 17 -31.28 -24.91 11.25
CA HIS A 17 -32.37 -24.22 11.95
C HIS A 17 -33.53 -23.66 11.11
N GLY A 18 -34.65 -24.40 11.16
CA GLY A 18 -35.95 -23.97 10.69
C GLY A 18 -36.45 -22.70 11.39
N ARG A 19 -36.52 -21.60 10.63
CA ARG A 19 -37.45 -20.48 10.82
C ARG A 19 -37.66 -19.78 9.49
N GLN A 20 -38.89 -19.83 8.97
CA GLN A 20 -39.30 -19.04 7.82
C GLN A 20 -39.40 -17.57 8.22
N VAL A 21 -38.72 -16.68 7.49
CA VAL A 21 -38.88 -15.22 7.61
C VAL A 21 -39.46 -14.69 6.29
N PRO A 22 -40.56 -13.93 6.29
CA PRO A 22 -41.27 -13.56 5.07
C PRO A 22 -40.53 -12.52 4.20
N THR A 23 -40.24 -12.94 2.97
CA THR A 23 -39.60 -12.25 1.84
C THR A 23 -40.47 -11.13 1.25
N LYS A 24 -40.68 -10.03 1.98
CA LYS A 24 -41.25 -8.79 1.38
C LYS A 24 -40.53 -7.48 1.69
N ARG A 25 -39.49 -7.49 2.56
CA ARG A 25 -38.77 -6.24 2.93
C ARG A 25 -37.39 -6.04 2.32
N LEU A 26 -36.82 -7.02 1.60
CA LEU A 26 -35.46 -6.90 1.04
C LEU A 26 -35.39 -6.32 -0.38
N CYS A 27 -36.49 -6.30 -1.15
CA CYS A 27 -36.48 -5.81 -2.53
C CYS A 27 -36.57 -4.28 -2.70
N LYS A 28 -36.63 -3.47 -1.64
CA LYS A 28 -36.84 -2.01 -1.76
C LYS A 28 -35.61 -1.13 -1.58
N LYS A 29 -34.41 -1.69 -1.33
CA LYS A 29 -33.22 -0.85 -1.04
C LYS A 29 -32.14 -0.80 -2.14
N TYR A 30 -32.17 -1.69 -3.13
CA TYR A 30 -31.16 -1.71 -4.20
C TYR A 30 -31.73 -2.19 -5.53
N THR A 31 -32.58 -1.39 -6.18
CA THR A 31 -32.94 -1.64 -7.58
C THR A 31 -33.20 -0.33 -8.31
N ARG A 32 -32.13 0.32 -8.76
CA ARG A 32 -32.20 1.27 -9.88
C ARG A 32 -31.56 0.56 -11.07
N VAL A 33 -32.31 -0.34 -11.69
CA VAL A 33 -31.90 -1.04 -12.92
C VAL A 33 -33.01 -0.85 -13.94
N MET A 34 -32.62 -0.30 -15.10
CA MET A 34 -33.45 -0.06 -16.27
C MET A 34 -34.22 -1.33 -16.67
N ILE A 35 -35.53 -1.20 -16.85
CA ILE A 35 -36.37 -2.20 -17.48
C ILE A 35 -36.72 -1.67 -18.87
N SER A 36 -36.21 -2.33 -19.92
CA SER A 36 -36.72 -2.17 -21.29
C SER A 36 -37.95 -3.07 -21.45
N PRO A 37 -39.11 -2.56 -21.91
CA PRO A 37 -40.32 -3.37 -21.99
C PRO A 37 -40.32 -4.15 -23.31
N SER A 38 -40.36 -5.48 -23.24
CA SER A 38 -40.78 -6.29 -24.39
C SER A 38 -41.86 -7.30 -23.98
N SER A 39 -42.98 -7.19 -24.71
CA SER A 39 -44.14 -8.09 -24.81
C SER A 39 -45.09 -8.23 -23.60
N ILE A 40 -46.29 -7.67 -23.80
CA ILE A 40 -47.53 -7.95 -23.07
C ILE A 40 -48.19 -9.17 -23.75
N SER A 41 -48.58 -10.18 -22.98
CA SER A 41 -49.56 -11.17 -23.40
C SER A 41 -50.42 -11.59 -22.20
N GLU A 42 -51.72 -11.34 -22.31
CA GLU A 42 -52.75 -11.80 -21.37
C GLU A 42 -52.98 -13.31 -21.55
N LYS A 43 -52.80 -14.08 -20.48
CA LYS A 43 -53.63 -15.23 -20.05
C LYS A 43 -53.03 -15.85 -18.80
N GLY A 44 -53.88 -16.17 -17.83
CA GLY A 44 -53.47 -16.55 -16.48
C GLY A 44 -52.66 -17.84 -16.43
N CYS A 45 -51.53 -17.80 -15.73
CA CYS A 45 -50.99 -18.90 -14.92
C CYS A 45 -49.78 -18.35 -14.15
N THR A 46 -49.75 -18.63 -12.84
CA THR A 46 -48.59 -18.65 -11.93
C THR A 46 -47.30 -17.97 -12.43
N ARG A 47 -47.07 -16.71 -12.02
CA ARG A 47 -45.79 -16.02 -12.26
C ARG A 47 -44.68 -16.59 -11.37
N THR A 48 -43.94 -17.56 -11.87
CA THR A 48 -42.54 -17.74 -11.49
C THR A 48 -41.75 -16.60 -12.11
N VAL A 49 -41.40 -15.59 -11.31
CA VAL A 49 -40.39 -14.61 -11.71
C VAL A 49 -39.06 -15.34 -11.67
N ASN A 50 -38.60 -15.82 -12.82
CA ASN A 50 -37.20 -16.22 -12.96
C ASN A 50 -36.37 -14.95 -12.84
N CYS A 51 -35.90 -14.67 -11.61
CA CYS A 51 -34.77 -13.79 -11.41
C CYS A 51 -33.53 -14.52 -11.93
N SER A 52 -33.33 -14.48 -13.25
CA SER A 52 -32.00 -14.66 -13.81
C SER A 52 -31.21 -13.43 -13.36
N ILE A 53 -30.55 -13.54 -12.21
CA ILE A 53 -29.49 -12.61 -11.84
C ILE A 53 -28.48 -12.76 -12.97
N ALA A 54 -28.45 -11.80 -13.88
CA ALA A 54 -27.31 -11.61 -14.75
C ALA A 54 -26.16 -11.24 -13.82
N LEU A 55 -25.46 -12.26 -13.31
CA LEU A 55 -24.13 -12.07 -12.76
C LEU A 55 -23.36 -11.39 -13.88
N SER A 56 -22.98 -10.13 -13.64
CA SER A 56 -21.87 -9.51 -14.36
C SER A 56 -20.78 -10.57 -14.45
N PRO A 57 -20.17 -10.82 -15.63
CA PRO A 57 -19.08 -11.76 -15.69
C PRO A 57 -18.08 -11.35 -14.62
N ALA A 58 -17.82 -12.26 -13.67
CA ALA A 58 -16.71 -12.11 -12.76
C ALA A 58 -15.50 -11.76 -13.62
N HIS A 59 -14.71 -10.76 -13.21
CA HIS A 59 -13.42 -10.51 -13.82
C HIS A 59 -12.74 -11.88 -14.04
N PRO A 60 -12.22 -12.17 -15.24
CA PRO A 60 -11.49 -13.40 -15.45
C PRO A 60 -10.43 -13.45 -14.37
N ILE A 61 -10.53 -14.46 -13.51
CA ILE A 61 -9.45 -14.83 -12.60
C ILE A 61 -8.35 -15.25 -13.56
N THR A 62 -7.42 -14.35 -13.84
CA THR A 62 -6.22 -14.69 -14.59
C THR A 62 -5.57 -15.83 -13.83
N PRO A 63 -5.18 -16.92 -14.53
CA PRO A 63 -4.45 -17.99 -13.87
C PRO A 63 -3.24 -17.37 -13.18
N MET A 64 -2.96 -17.81 -11.95
CA MET A 64 -1.75 -17.41 -11.23
C MET A 64 -0.57 -17.58 -12.18
N PRO A 65 0.26 -16.54 -12.36
CA PRO A 65 1.44 -16.64 -13.20
C PRO A 65 2.34 -17.79 -12.71
N PRO A 66 3.05 -18.46 -13.63
CA PRO A 66 3.91 -19.59 -13.29
C PRO A 66 4.96 -19.21 -12.23
N LEU A 67 5.40 -20.19 -11.45
CA LEU A 67 6.29 -20.11 -10.29
C LEU A 67 7.69 -19.48 -10.51
N ASP A 68 7.93 -18.86 -11.67
CA ASP A 68 9.16 -18.14 -12.03
C ASP A 68 8.94 -16.61 -12.12
N GLU A 69 7.82 -16.09 -11.62
CA GLU A 69 7.62 -14.65 -11.46
C GLU A 69 8.54 -14.15 -10.34
N PHE A 70 9.63 -13.47 -10.72
CA PHE A 70 10.54 -12.85 -9.78
C PHE A 70 9.79 -11.78 -8.98
N ARG A 71 9.33 -12.16 -7.77
CA ARG A 71 8.76 -11.23 -6.80
C ARG A 71 9.89 -10.59 -6.00
N ILE A 72 9.67 -9.34 -5.59
CA ILE A 72 10.61 -8.64 -4.70
C ILE A 72 10.93 -9.54 -3.50
N PRO A 73 12.21 -9.82 -3.21
CA PRO A 73 12.57 -10.82 -2.21
C PRO A 73 12.12 -10.37 -0.82
N LEU A 74 11.68 -11.32 0.01
CA LEU A 74 11.15 -11.04 1.36
C LEU A 74 12.14 -10.28 2.25
N SER A 75 13.44 -10.48 2.04
CA SER A 75 14.51 -9.74 2.72
C SER A 75 14.44 -8.23 2.49
N PHE A 76 13.95 -7.80 1.32
CA PHE A 76 13.81 -6.40 0.97
C PHE A 76 12.74 -5.71 1.81
N ASP A 77 11.59 -6.37 2.03
CA ASP A 77 10.52 -5.85 2.88
C ASP A 77 10.95 -5.75 4.35
N TYR A 78 11.64 -6.79 4.85
CA TYR A 78 12.21 -6.76 6.20
C TYR A 78 13.22 -5.64 6.40
N LEU A 79 14.11 -5.42 5.42
CA LEU A 79 15.08 -4.33 5.47
C LEU A 79 14.37 -2.96 5.45
N ALA A 80 13.40 -2.78 4.55
CA ALA A 80 12.66 -1.53 4.43
C ALA A 80 11.86 -1.22 5.70
N THR A 81 11.16 -2.22 6.26
CA THR A 81 10.45 -2.12 7.53
C THR A 81 11.40 -1.73 8.66
N PHE A 82 12.56 -2.38 8.76
CA PHE A 82 13.56 -2.08 9.79
C PHE A 82 14.09 -0.64 9.66
N LEU A 83 14.39 -0.17 8.45
CA LEU A 83 14.85 1.20 8.21
C LEU A 83 13.77 2.24 8.58
N TRP A 84 12.50 1.96 8.24
CA TRP A 84 11.39 2.83 8.66
C TRP A 84 11.19 2.86 10.17
N ALA A 85 11.29 1.70 10.83
CA ALA A 85 11.24 1.62 12.29
C ALA A 85 12.41 2.38 12.92
N LEU A 86 13.60 2.28 12.35
CA LEU A 86 14.79 3.02 12.79
C LEU A 86 14.57 4.53 12.67
N SER A 87 14.02 4.98 11.54
CA SER A 87 13.69 6.39 11.31
C SER A 87 12.66 6.90 12.33
N GLY A 88 11.58 6.14 12.55
CA GLY A 88 10.56 6.44 13.57
C GLY A 88 11.14 6.49 14.99
N ALA A 89 11.99 5.53 15.35
CA ALA A 89 12.64 5.50 16.64
C ALA A 89 13.57 6.69 16.86
N VAL A 90 14.35 7.10 15.85
CA VAL A 90 15.20 8.29 15.92
C VAL A 90 14.36 9.55 16.12
N VAL A 91 13.24 9.71 15.38
CA VAL A 91 12.33 10.85 15.53
C VAL A 91 11.69 10.88 16.93
N GLY A 92 11.14 9.77 17.41
CA GLY A 92 10.54 9.68 18.74
C GLY A 92 11.54 10.00 19.85
N MET A 93 12.78 9.52 19.72
CA MET A 93 13.84 9.83 20.67
C MET A 93 14.27 11.31 20.59
N HIS A 94 14.35 11.90 19.40
CA HIS A 94 14.67 13.32 19.22
C HIS A 94 13.61 14.22 19.86
N LYS A 95 12.35 13.79 19.84
CA LYS A 95 11.23 14.41 20.56
C LYS A 95 11.21 14.15 22.07
N ARG A 96 12.21 13.43 22.60
CA ARG A 96 12.37 13.09 24.03
C ARG A 96 11.22 12.27 24.61
N TYR A 97 10.61 11.41 23.80
CA TYR A 97 9.61 10.45 24.30
C TYR A 97 10.27 9.34 25.12
N ASP A 98 9.47 8.69 25.97
CA ASP A 98 9.87 7.50 26.71
C ASP A 98 10.03 6.29 25.76
N ILE A 99 10.57 5.18 26.27
CA ILE A 99 10.81 3.97 25.46
C ILE A 99 9.50 3.49 24.80
N THR A 100 8.38 3.59 25.52
CA THR A 100 7.06 3.22 25.00
C THR A 100 6.67 4.13 23.84
N GLY A 101 6.79 5.45 24.00
CA GLY A 101 6.53 6.42 22.93
C GLY A 101 7.43 6.20 21.71
N VAL A 102 8.73 5.96 21.92
CA VAL A 102 9.67 5.64 20.82
C VAL A 102 9.24 4.38 20.07
N LEU A 103 8.80 3.34 20.79
CA LEU A 103 8.29 2.10 20.19
C LEU A 103 7.02 2.36 19.38
N VAL A 104 6.07 3.13 19.90
CA VAL A 104 4.81 3.46 19.20
C VAL A 104 5.09 4.24 17.92
N ILE A 105 5.99 5.22 17.96
CA ILE A 105 6.37 5.98 16.76
C ILE A 105 7.09 5.08 15.74
N ALA A 106 7.96 4.17 16.20
CA ALA A 106 8.64 3.20 15.32
C ALA A 106 7.65 2.21 14.67
N LEU A 107 6.68 1.72 15.44
CA LEU A 107 5.58 0.88 14.94
C LEU A 107 4.82 1.61 13.84
N VAL A 108 4.31 2.81 14.12
CA VAL A 108 3.50 3.55 13.14
C VAL A 108 4.32 3.94 11.91
N ALA A 109 5.58 4.34 12.07
CA ALA A 109 6.45 4.68 10.95
C ALA A 109 6.68 3.48 10.02
N SER A 110 6.88 2.28 10.57
CA SER A 110 7.16 1.07 9.79
C SER A 110 5.92 0.40 9.23
N THR A 111 4.80 0.39 9.95
CA THR A 111 3.57 -0.28 9.48
C THR A 111 2.63 0.68 8.76
N GLY A 112 2.77 1.98 8.94
CA GLY A 112 1.83 2.98 8.43
C GLY A 112 1.59 2.89 6.92
N GLY A 113 2.65 2.74 6.13
CA GLY A 113 2.53 2.51 4.68
C GLY A 113 1.73 1.25 4.36
N ASN A 114 2.14 0.11 4.95
CA ASN A 114 1.49 -1.18 4.76
C ASN A 114 0.00 -1.16 5.16
N LEU A 115 -0.33 -0.50 6.27
CA LEU A 115 -1.72 -0.35 6.73
C LEU A 115 -2.55 0.50 5.75
N LEU A 116 -1.98 1.58 5.19
CA LEU A 116 -2.66 2.39 4.19
C LEU A 116 -2.84 1.60 2.89
N ARG A 117 -1.77 0.97 2.37
CA ARG A 117 -1.81 0.17 1.15
C ARG A 117 -2.82 -0.97 1.27
N ASP A 118 -2.63 -1.85 2.26
CA ASP A 118 -3.39 -3.10 2.37
C ASP A 118 -4.77 -2.85 2.96
N GLY A 119 -4.90 -1.97 3.94
CA GLY A 119 -6.20 -1.68 4.56
C GLY A 119 -7.11 -0.84 3.66
N LEU A 120 -6.60 0.25 3.07
CA LEU A 120 -7.43 1.22 2.35
C LEU A 120 -7.54 0.92 0.85
N PHE A 121 -6.43 0.58 0.19
CA PHE A 121 -6.40 0.48 -1.28
C PHE A 121 -6.61 -0.95 -1.77
N LEU A 122 -5.77 -1.90 -1.31
CA LEU A 122 -5.79 -3.28 -1.80
C LEU A 122 -6.78 -4.19 -1.05
N GLN A 123 -7.29 -3.74 0.11
CA GLN A 123 -8.19 -4.50 0.99
C GLN A 123 -7.64 -5.91 1.33
N ALA A 124 -6.32 -5.99 1.51
CA ALA A 124 -5.59 -7.18 1.90
C ALA A 124 -5.24 -7.16 3.40
N THR A 125 -4.83 -8.30 3.94
CA THR A 125 -4.36 -8.36 5.33
C THR A 125 -2.93 -7.82 5.43
N PRO A 126 -2.67 -6.79 6.26
CA PRO A 126 -1.32 -6.21 6.38
C PRO A 126 -0.26 -7.22 6.86
N PRO A 127 0.98 -7.21 6.33
CA PRO A 127 2.05 -8.15 6.67
C PRO A 127 2.37 -8.24 8.16
N VAL A 128 2.22 -7.14 8.90
CA VAL A 128 2.47 -7.10 10.35
C VAL A 128 1.54 -8.01 11.15
N LEU A 129 0.34 -8.29 10.62
CA LEU A 129 -0.65 -9.16 11.28
C LEU A 129 -0.49 -10.63 10.90
N THR A 130 0.16 -10.92 9.77
CA THR A 130 0.28 -12.28 9.25
C THR A 130 1.63 -12.90 9.58
N ASN A 131 2.70 -12.11 9.60
CA ASN A 131 4.05 -12.61 9.82
C ASN A 131 4.64 -12.10 11.15
N PRO A 132 5.02 -13.01 12.06
CA PRO A 132 5.49 -12.63 13.39
C PRO A 132 6.86 -11.94 13.38
N VAL A 133 7.61 -11.94 12.28
CA VAL A 133 8.97 -11.38 12.18
C VAL A 133 8.98 -9.85 12.21
N TYR A 134 7.90 -9.17 11.77
CA TYR A 134 7.86 -7.71 11.71
C TYR A 134 7.94 -7.06 13.10
N ILE A 135 7.23 -7.60 14.10
CA ILE A 135 7.23 -7.02 15.45
C ILE A 135 8.62 -7.06 16.13
N PRO A 136 9.35 -8.21 16.15
CA PRO A 136 10.73 -8.27 16.61
C PRO A 136 11.69 -7.34 15.86
N LEU A 137 11.52 -7.15 14.54
CA LEU A 137 12.35 -6.21 13.77
C LEU A 137 12.17 -4.77 14.24
N ILE A 138 10.92 -4.37 14.51
CA ILE A 138 10.60 -3.03 15.00
C ILE A 138 11.14 -2.83 16.41
N LEU A 139 10.97 -3.83 17.29
CA LEU A 139 11.56 -3.83 18.63
C LEU A 139 13.08 -3.73 18.59
N LEU A 140 13.73 -4.48 17.69
CA LEU A 140 15.18 -4.42 17.48
C LEU A 140 15.61 -3.01 17.07
N ALA A 141 14.91 -2.37 16.13
CA ALA A 141 15.21 -1.00 15.72
C ALA A 141 15.11 -0.02 16.91
N THR A 142 14.05 -0.13 17.72
CA THR A 142 13.88 0.68 18.94
C THR A 142 15.01 0.44 19.95
N ILE A 143 15.40 -0.81 20.19
CA ILE A 143 16.50 -1.17 21.09
C ILE A 143 17.82 -0.60 20.58
N VAL A 144 18.13 -0.75 19.29
CA VAL A 144 19.34 -0.21 18.67
C VAL A 144 19.42 1.30 18.87
N VAL A 145 18.36 2.04 18.55
CA VAL A 145 18.33 3.50 18.72
C VAL A 145 18.48 3.89 20.21
N SER A 146 17.79 3.19 21.11
CA SER A 146 17.85 3.45 22.55
C SER A 146 19.23 3.17 23.15
N PHE A 147 19.92 2.14 22.65
CA PHE A 147 21.28 1.81 23.06
C PHE A 147 22.27 2.90 22.64
N PHE A 148 22.14 3.42 21.42
CA PHE A 148 22.99 4.51 20.91
C PHE A 148 22.52 5.93 21.27
N ARG A 149 21.58 6.07 22.24
CA ARG A 149 20.94 7.36 22.58
C ARG A 149 21.91 8.51 22.79
N GLN A 150 23.01 8.29 23.54
CA GLN A 150 23.98 9.32 23.89
C GLN A 150 24.72 9.88 22.67
N ARG A 151 24.98 9.04 21.66
CA ARG A 151 25.60 9.50 20.41
C ARG A 151 24.61 10.29 19.59
N ILE A 152 23.37 9.83 19.48
CA ILE A 152 22.36 10.46 18.63
C ILE A 152 21.90 11.81 19.21
N THR A 153 21.73 11.94 20.52
CA THR A 153 21.35 13.23 21.14
C THR A 153 22.40 14.32 20.96
N ASN A 154 23.68 13.95 20.87
CA ASN A 154 24.78 14.90 20.69
C ASN A 154 25.07 15.20 19.21
N MET A 155 24.39 14.53 18.28
CA MET A 155 24.56 14.79 16.86
C MET A 155 23.83 16.07 16.46
N VAL A 156 24.58 17.05 15.97
CA VAL A 156 24.03 18.25 15.30
C VAL A 156 23.27 17.88 14.01
N PHE A 157 23.43 16.66 13.50
CA PHE A 157 22.96 16.21 12.18
C PHE A 157 21.87 15.12 12.22
N VAL A 158 21.04 15.07 13.27
CA VAL A 158 19.94 14.07 13.36
C VAL A 158 18.99 14.14 12.16
N ASP A 159 18.64 15.34 11.70
CA ASP A 159 17.77 15.54 10.52
C ASP A 159 18.39 14.96 9.24
N ARG A 160 19.73 15.05 9.10
CA ARG A 160 20.45 14.45 7.99
C ARG A 160 20.44 12.93 8.09
N LEU A 161 20.58 12.36 9.28
CA LEU A 161 20.49 10.91 9.50
C LEU A 161 19.11 10.38 9.10
N ILE A 162 18.04 11.02 9.58
CA ILE A 162 16.65 10.69 9.20
C ILE A 162 16.49 10.78 7.68
N SER A 163 16.99 11.86 7.07
CA SER A 163 16.91 12.05 5.60
C SER A 163 17.63 10.96 4.81
N VAL A 164 18.75 10.44 5.30
CA VAL A 164 19.49 9.34 4.65
C VAL A 164 18.75 8.01 4.81
N ILE A 165 18.21 7.73 5.99
CA ILE A 165 17.41 6.52 6.23
C ILE A 165 16.16 6.53 5.33
N ASP A 166 15.45 7.67 5.31
CA ASP A 166 14.25 7.86 4.49
C ASP A 166 14.57 7.79 2.99
N ALA A 167 15.76 8.21 2.56
CA ALA A 167 16.21 8.10 1.16
C ALA A 167 16.32 6.65 0.65
N ILE A 168 16.44 5.67 1.56
CA ILE A 168 16.46 4.23 1.22
C ILE A 168 15.07 3.63 1.47
N GLY A 169 14.45 3.95 2.61
CA GLY A 169 13.16 3.36 3.01
C GLY A 169 11.98 3.77 2.13
N ILE A 170 11.92 5.04 1.71
CA ILE A 170 10.82 5.56 0.88
C ILE A 170 10.72 4.83 -0.47
N PRO A 171 11.77 4.78 -1.32
CA PRO A 171 11.65 4.13 -2.62
C PRO A 171 11.46 2.62 -2.46
N ALA A 172 12.01 2.00 -1.41
CA ALA A 172 11.82 0.58 -1.17
C ALA A 172 10.36 0.23 -0.91
N PHE A 173 9.70 0.93 0.01
CA PHE A 173 8.26 0.75 0.22
C PHE A 173 7.43 1.15 -1.00
N ALA A 174 7.84 2.16 -1.77
CA ALA A 174 7.17 2.47 -3.01
C ALA A 174 7.20 1.30 -3.99
N MET A 175 8.36 0.68 -4.24
CA MET A 175 8.49 -0.46 -5.15
C MET A 175 7.65 -1.67 -4.68
N ILE A 176 7.66 -1.99 -3.39
CA ILE A 176 6.82 -3.08 -2.85
C ILE A 176 5.34 -2.77 -3.08
N GLY A 177 4.91 -1.53 -2.81
CA GLY A 177 3.52 -1.12 -3.00
C GLY A 177 3.08 -1.15 -4.46
N MET A 178 3.98 -0.74 -5.37
CA MET A 178 3.74 -0.81 -6.80
C MET A 178 3.60 -2.25 -7.28
N GLN A 179 4.52 -3.14 -6.89
CA GLN A 179 4.44 -4.54 -7.27
C GLN A 179 3.13 -5.18 -6.82
N LEU A 180 2.76 -5.02 -5.55
CA LEU A 180 1.52 -5.57 -5.04
C LEU A 180 0.27 -4.98 -5.73
N SER A 181 0.35 -3.74 -6.22
CA SER A 181 -0.74 -3.13 -6.97
C SER A 181 -0.83 -3.66 -8.40
N LEU A 182 0.30 -3.93 -9.05
CA LEU A 182 0.36 -4.59 -10.36
C LEU A 182 -0.19 -6.02 -10.27
N ASP A 183 0.25 -6.78 -9.27
CA ASP A 183 -0.25 -8.13 -8.99
C ASP A 183 -1.76 -8.16 -8.72
N ALA A 184 -2.29 -7.08 -8.11
CA ALA A 184 -3.72 -6.91 -7.85
C ALA A 184 -4.53 -6.41 -9.06
N GLY A 185 -3.90 -6.20 -10.22
CA GLY A 185 -4.56 -5.74 -11.45
C GLY A 185 -5.05 -4.29 -11.40
N VAL A 186 -4.45 -3.46 -10.54
CA VAL A 186 -4.77 -2.02 -10.45
C VAL A 186 -4.30 -1.31 -11.73
N PRO A 187 -5.08 -0.39 -12.32
CA PRO A 187 -4.64 0.36 -13.50
C PRO A 187 -3.39 1.20 -13.20
N LEU A 188 -2.52 1.41 -14.20
CA LEU A 188 -1.18 2.03 -14.03
C LEU A 188 -1.17 3.35 -13.22
N PRO A 189 -2.10 4.31 -13.42
CA PRO A 189 -2.13 5.52 -12.58
C PRO A 189 -2.38 5.21 -11.10
N GLY A 190 -3.20 4.20 -10.82
CA GLY A 190 -3.48 3.71 -9.46
C GLY A 190 -2.27 3.01 -8.85
N VAL A 191 -1.49 2.25 -9.64
CA VAL A 191 -0.24 1.62 -9.19
C VAL A 191 0.75 2.67 -8.70
N VAL A 192 0.96 3.73 -9.46
CA VAL A 192 1.85 4.85 -9.07
C VAL A 192 1.33 5.51 -7.80
N LEU A 193 0.02 5.77 -7.70
CA LEU A 193 -0.59 6.39 -6.53
C LEU A 193 -0.38 5.54 -5.26
N VAL A 194 -0.73 4.24 -5.33
CA VAL A 194 -0.58 3.31 -4.20
C VAL A 194 0.88 3.15 -3.82
N GLY A 195 1.79 3.07 -4.80
CA GLY A 195 3.23 3.06 -4.58
C GLY A 195 3.72 4.29 -3.82
N VAL A 196 3.40 5.49 -4.31
CA VAL A 196 3.78 6.75 -3.66
C VAL A 196 3.24 6.81 -2.23
N ILE A 197 1.95 6.49 -2.02
CA ILE A 197 1.33 6.50 -0.70
C ILE A 197 1.96 5.46 0.24
N ASN A 198 2.27 4.26 -0.25
CA ASN A 198 2.95 3.25 0.55
C ASN A 198 4.35 3.72 0.95
N GLY A 199 5.07 4.34 0.01
CA GLY A 199 6.42 4.89 0.23
C GLY A 199 6.45 5.99 1.28
N ILE A 200 5.53 6.97 1.24
CA ILE A 200 5.55 8.12 2.16
C ILE A 200 4.67 7.96 3.40
N GLY A 201 3.72 7.03 3.37
CA GLY A 201 2.65 6.92 4.35
C GLY A 201 3.15 6.71 5.77
N GLY A 202 4.19 5.89 5.94
CA GLY A 202 4.85 5.68 7.22
C GLY A 202 5.41 6.98 7.82
N GLY A 203 6.19 7.73 7.03
CA GLY A 203 6.78 9.01 7.44
C GLY A 203 5.74 10.09 7.68
N MET A 204 4.70 10.15 6.86
CA MET A 204 3.58 11.07 7.08
C MET A 204 2.87 10.80 8.41
N LEU A 205 2.51 9.54 8.68
CA LEU A 205 1.83 9.17 9.92
C LEU A 205 2.72 9.41 11.15
N ARG A 206 4.02 9.10 11.05
CA ARG A 206 5.03 9.43 12.06
C ARG A 206 5.04 10.92 12.37
N ASP A 207 5.18 11.76 11.34
CA ASP A 207 5.32 13.21 11.50
C ASP A 207 4.03 13.81 12.11
N LEU A 208 2.86 13.34 11.68
CA LEU A 208 1.56 13.74 12.25
C LEU A 208 1.42 13.36 13.73
N LEU A 209 1.84 12.14 14.11
CA LEU A 209 1.75 11.68 15.50
C LEU A 209 2.66 12.45 16.45
N VAL A 210 3.83 12.92 15.98
CA VAL A 210 4.72 13.75 16.78
C VAL A 210 4.35 15.24 16.78
N GLY A 211 3.26 15.59 16.09
CA GLY A 211 2.74 16.96 16.01
C GLY A 211 3.50 17.88 15.05
N ASP A 212 4.31 17.32 14.15
CA ASP A 212 5.02 18.09 13.14
C ASP A 212 4.27 18.09 11.80
N THR A 213 4.42 19.16 11.03
CA THR A 213 3.99 19.12 9.62
C THR A 213 4.86 18.11 8.86
N PRO A 214 4.26 17.15 8.13
CA PRO A 214 5.01 16.15 7.35
C PRO A 214 6.06 16.79 6.45
N ILE A 215 7.28 16.23 6.45
CA ILE A 215 8.39 16.78 5.65
C ILE A 215 8.06 16.87 4.16
N ILE A 216 7.20 15.97 3.69
CA ILE A 216 6.74 15.87 2.30
C ILE A 216 5.89 17.08 1.86
N LEU A 217 5.30 17.82 2.82
CA LEU A 217 4.46 19.00 2.58
C LEU A 217 5.22 20.32 2.74
N LYS A 218 6.38 20.30 3.42
CA LYS A 218 7.16 21.52 3.66
C LYS A 218 7.88 21.94 2.38
N PRO A 219 7.99 23.26 2.09
CA PRO A 219 8.93 23.74 1.10
C PRO A 219 10.34 23.30 1.49
N GLY A 220 11.11 22.78 0.54
CA GLY A 220 12.37 22.13 0.84
C GLY A 220 12.80 21.14 -0.23
N GLN A 221 13.35 20.01 0.18
CA GLN A 221 13.99 19.10 -0.78
C GLN A 221 13.00 18.46 -1.76
N TYR A 222 13.46 18.09 -2.95
CA TYR A 222 12.68 17.45 -4.03
C TYR A 222 12.29 15.99 -3.72
N LEU A 223 11.79 15.70 -2.52
CA LEU A 223 11.48 14.35 -2.05
C LEU A 223 10.28 13.74 -2.80
N MET A 224 9.14 14.45 -2.82
CA MET A 224 7.92 13.96 -3.46
C MET A 224 8.01 13.93 -4.98
N SER A 225 8.56 14.98 -5.58
CA SER A 225 8.72 15.05 -7.03
C SER A 225 9.68 13.99 -7.54
N ALA A 226 10.84 13.78 -6.89
CA ALA A 226 11.73 12.68 -7.25
C ALA A 226 11.06 11.32 -7.09
N LEU A 227 10.21 11.13 -6.07
CA LEU A 227 9.54 9.85 -5.82
C LEU A 227 8.55 9.53 -6.94
N ILE A 228 7.72 10.50 -7.31
CA ILE A 228 6.75 10.35 -8.40
C ILE A 228 7.49 10.02 -9.71
N VAL A 229 8.59 10.73 -10.02
CA VAL A 229 9.37 10.48 -11.23
C VAL A 229 9.92 9.05 -11.26
N VAL A 230 10.50 8.56 -10.15
CA VAL A 230 11.05 7.20 -10.15
C VAL A 230 9.96 6.12 -10.14
N CYS A 231 8.80 6.36 -9.54
CA CYS A 231 7.66 5.44 -9.64
C CYS A 231 7.13 5.35 -11.08
N ILE A 232 7.02 6.48 -11.78
CA ILE A 232 6.64 6.46 -13.21
C ILE A 232 7.68 5.71 -14.02
N LEU A 233 8.97 5.94 -13.76
CA LEU A 233 10.06 5.23 -14.43
C LEU A 233 10.00 3.72 -14.18
N PHE A 234 9.67 3.27 -12.97
CA PHE A 234 9.48 1.85 -12.66
C PHE A 234 8.43 1.21 -13.58
N VAL A 235 7.25 1.83 -13.71
CA VAL A 235 6.20 1.33 -14.62
C VAL A 235 6.71 1.23 -16.06
N ILE A 236 7.45 2.24 -16.53
CA ILE A 236 8.01 2.23 -17.89
C ILE A 236 9.02 1.09 -18.07
N LEU A 237 9.89 0.86 -17.08
CA LEU A 237 10.91 -0.20 -17.16
C LEU A 237 10.30 -1.59 -17.18
N GLU A 238 9.23 -1.82 -16.41
CA GLU A 238 8.57 -3.10 -16.31
C GLU A 238 7.61 -3.35 -17.49
N GLU A 239 6.65 -2.46 -17.74
CA GLU A 239 5.59 -2.67 -18.73
C GLU A 239 6.05 -2.43 -20.18
N LEU A 240 6.92 -1.44 -20.40
CA LEU A 240 7.30 -1.06 -21.78
C LEU A 240 8.60 -1.73 -22.24
N LEU A 241 9.55 -1.92 -21.32
CA LEU A 241 10.88 -2.47 -21.62
C LEU A 241 11.03 -3.94 -21.20
N GLY A 242 10.09 -4.49 -20.42
CA GLY A 242 10.12 -5.89 -19.98
C GLY A 242 11.31 -6.24 -19.10
N ILE A 243 11.86 -5.27 -18.36
CA ILE A 243 12.99 -5.50 -17.45
C ILE A 243 12.51 -6.32 -16.25
N PRO A 244 13.28 -7.34 -15.78
CA PRO A 244 12.92 -8.08 -14.58
C PRO A 244 12.69 -7.16 -13.36
N THR A 245 11.60 -7.40 -12.65
CA THR A 245 11.14 -6.60 -11.51
C THR A 245 12.21 -6.34 -10.46
N SER A 246 13.09 -7.31 -10.14
CA SER A 246 14.24 -7.11 -9.23
C SER A 246 15.10 -5.94 -9.65
N ILE A 247 15.52 -6.01 -10.91
CA ILE A 247 16.56 -5.17 -11.46
C ILE A 247 16.00 -3.76 -11.59
N ALA A 248 14.74 -3.65 -12.03
CA ALA A 248 14.00 -2.40 -12.04
C ALA A 248 13.88 -1.82 -10.62
N ALA A 249 13.41 -2.59 -9.63
CA ALA A 249 13.22 -2.11 -8.27
C ALA A 249 14.53 -1.63 -7.61
N TRP A 250 15.61 -2.43 -7.68
CA TRP A 250 16.92 -2.04 -7.14
C TRP A 250 17.51 -0.83 -7.88
N GLY A 251 17.37 -0.79 -9.22
CA GLY A 251 17.81 0.34 -10.03
C GLY A 251 17.10 1.64 -9.64
N ILE A 252 15.79 1.57 -9.40
CA ILE A 252 14.97 2.70 -8.97
C ILE A 252 15.31 3.16 -7.56
N VAL A 253 15.47 2.23 -6.62
CA VAL A 253 15.88 2.54 -5.24
C VAL A 253 17.23 3.23 -5.23
N PHE A 254 18.19 2.72 -5.99
CA PHE A 254 19.51 3.31 -6.13
C PHE A 254 19.45 4.70 -6.79
N LEU A 255 18.70 4.84 -7.88
CA LEU A 255 18.52 6.11 -8.58
C LEU A 255 17.91 7.17 -7.65
N TYR A 256 16.84 6.81 -6.93
CA TYR A 256 16.21 7.71 -5.96
C TYR A 256 17.20 8.11 -4.86
N PHE A 257 17.93 7.15 -4.29
CA PHE A 257 18.94 7.41 -3.28
C PHE A 257 20.01 8.39 -3.77
N VAL A 258 20.52 8.22 -4.99
CA VAL A 258 21.50 9.13 -5.60
C VAL A 258 20.92 10.53 -5.76
N ILE A 259 19.69 10.65 -6.30
CA ILE A 259 19.01 11.95 -6.42
C ILE A 259 18.85 12.62 -5.06
N ARG A 260 18.50 11.87 -4.02
CA ARG A 260 18.37 12.39 -2.65
C ARG A 260 19.71 12.84 -2.07
N MET A 261 20.78 12.07 -2.25
CA MET A 261 22.11 12.46 -1.79
C MET A 261 22.63 13.72 -2.49
N LEU A 262 22.37 13.85 -3.80
CA LEU A 262 22.68 15.06 -4.57
C LEU A 262 21.85 16.25 -4.08
N SER A 263 20.55 16.07 -3.88
CA SER A 263 19.66 17.13 -3.36
C SER A 263 20.09 17.62 -1.98
N ILE A 264 20.53 16.73 -1.09
CA ILE A 264 21.06 17.08 0.24
C ILE A 264 22.41 17.80 0.12
N ARG A 265 23.30 17.36 -0.78
CA ARG A 265 24.65 17.93 -0.95
C ARG A 265 24.63 19.32 -1.60
N TYR A 266 23.78 19.51 -2.62
CA TYR A 266 23.65 20.75 -3.36
C TYR A 266 22.52 21.66 -2.83
N ASN A 267 21.87 21.26 -1.73
CA ASN A 267 20.77 21.98 -1.09
C ASN A 267 19.68 22.42 -2.09
N TRP A 268 19.24 21.49 -2.95
CA TRP A 268 18.16 21.75 -3.89
C TRP A 268 16.85 21.92 -3.13
N GLN A 269 16.25 23.12 -3.22
CA GLN A 269 15.05 23.49 -2.50
C GLN A 269 13.91 23.90 -3.44
N THR A 270 12.70 23.50 -3.09
CA THR A 270 11.44 23.98 -3.62
C THR A 270 10.99 25.20 -2.83
N TYR A 271 10.25 26.09 -3.49
CA TYR A 271 9.75 27.32 -2.90
C TYR A 271 8.26 27.18 -2.54
N PRO A 272 7.80 27.88 -1.49
CA PRO A 272 6.37 27.95 -1.19
C PRO A 272 5.61 28.58 -2.37
N VAL A 273 4.38 28.10 -2.60
CA VAL A 273 3.53 28.56 -3.72
C VAL A 273 3.20 30.05 -3.58
N LEU A 274 2.92 30.49 -2.36
CA LEU A 274 2.74 31.90 -2.03
C LEU A 274 4.03 32.41 -1.38
N ARG A 275 4.62 33.46 -1.94
CA ARG A 275 5.70 34.20 -1.28
C ARG A 275 5.11 35.14 -0.25
N ASP A 276 5.80 35.31 0.87
CA ASP A 276 5.40 36.31 1.86
C ASP A 276 5.31 37.69 1.20
N PRO A 277 4.30 38.51 1.55
CA PRO A 277 4.22 39.86 1.07
C PRO A 277 5.49 40.64 1.48
N PRO A 278 6.00 41.55 0.64
CA PRO A 278 7.09 42.43 1.06
C PRO A 278 6.63 43.22 2.29
N GLY A 279 7.40 43.10 3.38
CA GLY A 279 7.17 43.84 4.62
C GLY A 279 7.50 45.32 4.50
#